data_AF-A0A1G6EUF5-F1
#
_entry.id   AF-A0A1G6EUF5-F1
#
_cell.length_a   1.000
_cell.length_b   1.000
_cell.length_c   1.000
_cell.angle_alpha   90.00
_cell.angle_beta   90.00
_cell.angle_gamma   90.00
#
_symmetry.space_group_name_H-M   'P 1'
#
loop_
_entity.id
_entity.type
_entity.pdbx_description
1 polymer ?
#
loop_
_entity_poly.entity_id
_entity_poly.type
_entity_poly.pdbx_seq_one_letter_code
_entity_poly.pdbx_strand_id
1 'polypeptide(L)'
;MFSLLKRLFGGSPQPAKQQQESNFRKNVEFLIVDRGEEIPKNKWYRISDWKSQHFLVMETDWDKDWKCFAREEKVVGVTHEERDVKFLRLFDQPDFKIYLEKDLTNKYDPYAVKVMGSAMIDGNLIVEQLGFLSKDISKDLKDENELDARPHSVYLPVQGNNYGLRINILTRSQRYKNKVHGKQAKPIPKKDKNIPPQIMDKEEENFQTIYDEFEDFDFRDYYGIKKPSEKMIKQAVTILVNEGMLQDDIYDQIERVVEKLIEIKPDLKLDH
;
A
#
# COMPACT_ATOMS: atom_id res chain seq x y z
N MET A 1 11.18 -70.29 -33.98
CA MET A 1 12.44 -69.61 -33.66
C MET A 1 12.12 -68.24 -33.09
N PHE A 2 12.59 -68.00 -31.87
CA PHE A 2 12.37 -66.82 -31.04
C PHE A 2 13.08 -65.58 -31.59
N SER A 3 12.49 -64.39 -31.38
CA SER A 3 13.12 -63.17 -30.84
C SER A 3 12.16 -61.99 -31.05
N LEU A 4 11.39 -61.58 -30.04
CA LEU A 4 11.72 -60.51 -29.08
C LEU A 4 12.15 -59.18 -29.74
N LEU A 5 11.27 -58.19 -29.70
CA LEU A 5 11.65 -56.80 -29.44
C LEU A 5 10.58 -56.09 -28.62
N LYS A 6 11.05 -55.42 -27.57
CA LYS A 6 10.34 -55.06 -26.35
C LYS A 6 9.51 -53.78 -26.51
N ARG A 7 8.29 -53.87 -26.00
CA ARG A 7 7.49 -52.87 -25.27
C ARG A 7 8.04 -51.44 -25.25
N LEU A 8 7.34 -50.57 -25.99
CA LEU A 8 7.11 -49.17 -25.65
C LEU A 8 6.34 -49.09 -24.32
N PHE A 9 6.49 -47.95 -23.62
CA PHE A 9 5.85 -47.56 -22.36
C PHE A 9 6.53 -48.05 -21.07
N GLY A 10 7.29 -47.15 -20.45
CA GLY A 10 7.91 -47.32 -19.14
C GLY A 10 8.60 -46.06 -18.63
N GLY A 11 7.99 -44.88 -18.83
CA GLY A 11 8.37 -43.68 -18.09
C GLY A 11 7.61 -43.69 -16.77
N SER A 12 8.26 -44.12 -15.69
CA SER A 12 7.70 -43.98 -14.34
C SER A 12 7.36 -42.49 -14.11
N PRO A 13 6.15 -42.14 -13.66
CA PRO A 13 5.84 -40.77 -13.29
C PRO A 13 6.83 -40.36 -12.20
N GLN A 14 7.64 -39.33 -12.48
CA GLN A 14 8.43 -38.69 -11.44
C GLN A 14 7.46 -38.24 -10.34
N PRO A 15 7.70 -38.58 -9.07
CA PRO A 15 6.87 -38.07 -7.99
C PRO A 15 6.91 -36.55 -8.08
N ALA A 16 5.72 -35.93 -8.14
CA ALA A 16 5.58 -34.49 -8.06
C ALA A 16 6.46 -34.03 -6.89
N LYS A 17 7.48 -33.21 -7.17
CA LYS A 17 8.32 -32.61 -6.15
C LYS A 17 7.34 -31.93 -5.20
N GLN A 18 7.12 -32.53 -4.03
CA GLN A 18 6.42 -31.88 -2.93
C GLN A 18 7.16 -30.57 -2.75
N GLN A 19 6.49 -29.46 -3.08
CA GLN A 19 6.97 -28.13 -2.75
C GLN A 19 7.23 -28.21 -1.25
N GLN A 20 8.51 -28.24 -0.88
CA GLN A 20 8.90 -28.06 0.51
C GLN A 20 8.33 -26.70 0.85
N GLU A 21 7.24 -26.68 1.62
CA GLU A 21 6.73 -25.46 2.23
C GLU A 21 7.92 -24.83 2.92
N SER A 22 8.44 -23.77 2.30
CA SER A 22 9.56 -23.03 2.84
C SER A 22 9.05 -22.45 4.15
N ASN A 23 9.40 -23.11 5.26
CA ASN A 23 9.16 -22.67 6.63
C ASN A 23 9.99 -21.42 6.90
N PHE A 24 9.75 -20.35 6.15
CA PHE A 24 10.37 -19.05 6.35
C PHE A 24 9.64 -18.37 7.53
N ARG A 25 9.78 -18.95 8.71
CA ARG A 25 9.37 -18.35 9.98
C ARG A 25 10.51 -17.46 10.46
N LYS A 26 10.78 -16.38 9.70
CA LYS A 26 11.67 -15.33 10.19
C LYS A 26 10.89 -14.53 11.23
N ASN A 27 11.41 -14.47 12.46
CA ASN A 27 10.89 -13.53 13.45
C ASN A 27 11.22 -12.13 12.95
N VAL A 28 10.19 -11.36 12.63
CA VAL A 28 10.35 -9.98 12.18
C VAL A 28 10.58 -9.11 13.40
N GLU A 29 11.71 -8.42 13.45
CA GLU A 29 11.95 -7.39 14.46
C GLU A 29 11.34 -6.06 14.00
N PHE A 30 10.37 -5.55 14.75
CA PHE A 30 9.80 -4.21 14.58
C PHE A 30 9.52 -3.60 15.96
N LEU A 31 9.41 -2.28 16.01
CA LEU A 31 9.15 -1.56 17.26
C LEU A 31 7.65 -1.46 17.52
N ILE A 32 7.26 -1.52 18.79
CA ILE A 32 5.92 -1.14 19.23
C ILE A 32 6.07 0.20 19.95
N VAL A 33 5.36 1.22 19.48
CA VAL A 33 5.50 2.61 19.94
C VAL A 33 4.15 3.10 20.47
N ASP A 34 4.15 3.80 21.60
CA ASP A 34 2.93 4.40 22.14
C ASP A 34 2.57 5.71 21.43
N ARG A 35 1.29 6.05 21.40
CA ARG A 35 0.81 7.27 20.72
C ARG A 35 1.42 8.51 21.38
N GLY A 36 2.14 9.31 20.59
CA GLY A 36 2.77 10.56 21.04
C GLY A 36 4.25 10.43 21.43
N GLU A 37 4.81 9.22 21.40
CA GLU A 37 6.25 9.02 21.53
C GLU A 37 7.00 9.42 20.25
N GLU A 38 8.30 9.73 20.40
CA GLU A 38 9.16 10.02 19.27
C GLU A 38 9.42 8.75 18.46
N ILE A 39 9.08 8.80 17.16
CA ILE A 39 9.21 7.67 16.26
C ILE A 39 10.62 7.63 15.68
N PRO A 40 11.37 6.53 15.84
CA PRO A 40 12.70 6.42 15.27
C PRO A 40 12.62 6.28 13.74
N LYS A 41 13.40 7.11 13.05
CA LYS A 41 13.45 7.13 11.59
C LYS A 41 14.12 5.88 11.03
N ASN A 42 13.71 5.48 9.84
CA ASN A 42 14.21 4.33 9.10
C ASN A 42 14.09 3.00 9.87
N LYS A 43 13.11 2.90 10.77
CA LYS A 43 12.75 1.66 11.45
C LYS A 43 11.28 1.35 11.22
N TRP A 44 10.97 0.08 11.01
CA TRP A 44 9.59 -0.38 11.01
C TRP A 44 9.04 -0.35 12.44
N TYR A 45 7.87 0.25 12.59
CA TYR A 45 7.17 0.30 13.86
C TYR A 45 5.67 0.09 13.67
N ARG A 46 5.01 -0.27 14.76
CA ARG A 46 3.57 -0.39 14.91
C ARG A 46 3.14 0.47 16.10
N ILE A 47 2.02 1.18 15.99
CA ILE A 47 1.45 1.86 17.14
C ILE A 47 0.77 0.83 18.05
N SER A 48 0.99 0.92 19.36
CA SER A 48 0.53 -0.06 20.35
C SER A 48 -0.99 -0.23 20.39
N ASP A 49 -1.74 0.83 20.11
CA ASP A 49 -3.21 0.87 20.13
C ASP A 49 -3.87 0.40 18.82
N TRP A 50 -3.08 0.07 17.79
CA TRP A 50 -3.62 -0.44 16.53
C TRP A 50 -4.11 -1.88 16.65
N LYS A 51 -5.35 -2.11 16.18
CA LYS A 51 -5.93 -3.46 16.10
C LYS A 51 -5.18 -4.37 15.12
N SER A 52 -4.67 -3.80 14.03
CA SER A 52 -3.94 -4.56 13.01
C SER A 52 -2.52 -4.85 13.47
N GLN A 53 -2.27 -6.10 13.86
CA GLN A 53 -0.97 -6.53 14.36
C GLN A 53 0.11 -6.62 13.26
N HIS A 54 -0.32 -6.62 12.00
CA HIS A 54 0.50 -6.93 10.82
C HIS A 54 0.75 -5.72 9.93
N PHE A 55 0.26 -4.55 10.36
CA PHE A 55 0.48 -3.29 9.68
C PHE A 55 1.65 -2.55 10.34
N LEU A 56 2.68 -2.25 9.54
CA LEU A 56 3.87 -1.54 9.98
C LEU A 56 4.01 -0.25 9.17
N VAL A 57 4.59 0.77 9.80
CA VAL A 57 4.94 2.06 9.19
C VAL A 57 6.42 2.32 9.37
N MET A 58 7.00 3.11 8.46
CA MET A 58 8.36 3.61 8.56
C MET A 58 8.39 5.11 8.26
N GLU A 59 8.84 5.89 9.24
CA GLU A 59 9.15 7.30 9.01
C GLU A 59 10.53 7.43 8.38
N THR A 60 10.62 8.24 7.32
CA THR A 60 11.86 8.44 6.58
C THR A 60 12.09 9.92 6.31
N ASP A 61 13.37 10.29 6.22
CA ASP A 61 13.78 11.62 5.79
C ASP A 61 14.31 11.60 4.36
N TRP A 62 14.34 12.77 3.74
CA TRP A 62 15.06 13.02 2.50
C TRP A 62 15.64 14.44 2.49
N ASP A 63 16.65 14.65 1.64
CA ASP A 63 17.27 15.97 1.53
C ASP A 63 16.31 17.03 0.94
N LYS A 64 16.66 18.30 1.10
CA LYS A 64 15.91 19.43 0.54
C LYS A 64 15.91 19.52 -0.99
N ASP A 65 16.79 18.77 -1.65
CA ASP A 65 16.88 18.68 -3.10
C ASP A 65 15.88 17.64 -3.66
N TRP A 66 15.22 16.87 -2.79
CA TRP A 66 14.06 16.04 -3.10
C TRP A 66 12.75 16.70 -2.70
N LYS A 67 11.69 16.40 -3.45
CA LYS A 67 10.31 16.77 -3.15
C LYS A 67 9.43 15.54 -3.31
N CYS A 68 8.55 15.33 -2.33
CA CYS A 68 7.53 14.30 -2.43
C CYS A 68 6.54 14.64 -3.55
N PHE A 69 6.47 13.77 -4.55
CA PHE A 69 5.53 13.84 -5.67
C PHE A 69 4.21 13.16 -5.31
N ALA A 70 4.27 11.94 -4.77
CA ALA A 70 3.13 11.18 -4.28
C ALA A 70 3.45 10.56 -2.92
N ARG A 71 2.48 10.60 -2.00
CA ARG A 71 2.55 9.94 -0.70
C ARG A 71 1.74 8.66 -0.73
N GLU A 72 2.23 7.66 0.00
CA GLU A 72 1.52 6.40 0.24
C GLU A 72 1.08 5.65 -1.03
N GLU A 73 1.85 5.81 -2.12
CA GLU A 73 1.58 5.15 -3.39
C GLU A 73 1.62 3.64 -3.20
N LYS A 74 0.55 2.98 -3.61
CA LYS A 74 0.44 1.52 -3.58
C LYS A 74 1.38 0.92 -4.63
N VAL A 75 2.28 0.06 -4.19
CA VAL A 75 3.08 -0.75 -5.10
C VAL A 75 2.17 -1.86 -5.66
N VAL A 76 2.09 -1.95 -6.98
CA VAL A 76 1.26 -2.96 -7.67
C VAL A 76 2.08 -4.20 -8.04
N GLY A 77 1.40 -5.33 -8.16
CA GLY A 77 2.02 -6.60 -8.53
C GLY A 77 2.93 -7.18 -7.44
N VAL A 78 2.69 -6.83 -6.18
CA VAL A 78 3.52 -7.20 -5.02
C VAL A 78 3.45 -8.69 -4.65
N THR A 79 2.41 -9.40 -5.09
CA THR A 79 2.22 -10.85 -4.86
C THR A 79 2.67 -11.73 -6.03
N HIS A 80 3.13 -11.13 -7.14
CA HIS A 80 3.62 -11.88 -8.29
C HIS A 80 5.07 -12.32 -8.06
N GLU A 81 5.47 -13.46 -8.63
CA GLU A 81 6.89 -13.87 -8.69
C GLU A 81 7.62 -13.84 -7.33
N GLU A 82 6.91 -14.22 -6.27
CA GLU A 82 7.43 -14.30 -4.89
C GLU A 82 8.02 -12.96 -4.39
N ARG A 83 7.51 -11.84 -4.88
CA ARG A 83 7.99 -10.49 -4.50
C ARG A 83 7.73 -10.15 -3.04
N ASP A 84 6.72 -10.76 -2.44
CA ASP A 84 6.45 -10.74 -1.00
C ASP A 84 7.57 -11.43 -0.22
N VAL A 85 8.01 -12.61 -0.65
CA VAL A 85 9.14 -13.33 -0.04
C VAL A 85 10.44 -12.54 -0.21
N LYS A 86 10.67 -11.97 -1.40
CA LYS A 86 11.83 -11.10 -1.67
C LYS A 86 11.82 -9.86 -0.77
N PHE A 87 10.67 -9.24 -0.55
CA PHE A 87 10.53 -8.15 0.41
C PHE A 87 10.88 -8.61 1.83
N LEU A 88 10.31 -9.72 2.29
CA LEU A 88 10.57 -10.28 3.64
C LEU A 88 12.04 -10.64 3.87
N ARG A 89 12.79 -10.94 2.81
CA ARG A 89 14.23 -11.16 2.88
C ARG A 89 15.02 -9.87 3.15
N LEU A 90 14.54 -8.72 2.67
CA LEU A 90 15.27 -7.45 2.65
C LEU A 90 14.84 -6.47 3.75
N PHE A 91 13.55 -6.41 4.08
CA PHE A 91 12.96 -5.25 4.76
C PHE A 91 13.43 -5.00 6.20
N ASP A 92 13.93 -6.03 6.88
CA ASP A 92 14.43 -5.96 8.26
C ASP A 92 15.94 -5.71 8.34
N GLN A 93 16.61 -5.60 7.18
CA GLN A 93 18.03 -5.28 7.14
C GLN A 93 18.25 -3.79 7.49
N PRO A 94 19.32 -3.46 8.24
CA PRO A 94 19.56 -2.09 8.72
C PRO A 94 19.82 -1.08 7.60
N ASP A 95 20.26 -1.54 6.43
CA ASP A 95 20.54 -0.73 5.25
C ASP A 95 19.49 -0.89 4.15
N PHE A 96 18.32 -1.45 4.48
CA PHE A 96 17.21 -1.61 3.54
C PHE A 96 16.84 -0.27 2.88
N LYS A 97 16.79 -0.30 1.55
CA LYS A 97 16.43 0.86 0.72
C LYS A 97 15.45 0.44 -0.36
N ILE A 98 14.55 1.36 -0.69
CA ILE A 98 13.68 1.27 -1.87
C ILE A 98 14.11 2.36 -2.85
N TYR A 99 14.15 2.02 -4.14
CA TYR A 99 14.38 2.98 -5.22
C TYR A 99 13.55 2.61 -6.46
N LEU A 100 13.55 3.48 -7.47
CA LEU A 100 12.73 3.36 -8.66
C LEU A 100 13.59 3.18 -9.91
N GLU A 101 13.18 2.28 -10.81
CA GLU A 101 13.88 1.99 -12.06
C GLU A 101 12.90 1.98 -13.24
N LYS A 102 13.18 2.74 -14.30
CA LYS A 102 12.33 2.73 -15.51
C LYS A 102 12.51 1.42 -16.27
N ASP A 103 11.41 0.78 -16.65
CA ASP A 103 11.38 -0.41 -17.49
C ASP A 103 10.85 -0.08 -18.89
N LEU A 104 11.74 0.46 -19.73
CA LEU A 104 11.42 0.83 -21.11
C LEU A 104 11.14 -0.39 -22.02
N THR A 105 11.43 -1.60 -21.53
CA THR A 105 11.22 -2.86 -22.25
C THR A 105 9.90 -3.55 -21.91
N ASN A 106 9.12 -2.96 -20.99
CA ASN A 106 7.86 -3.53 -20.56
C ASN A 106 6.85 -3.56 -21.72
N LYS A 107 6.35 -4.75 -22.04
CA LYS A 107 5.42 -4.97 -23.16
C LYS A 107 3.99 -4.45 -22.92
N TYR A 108 3.62 -4.14 -21.68
CA TYR A 108 2.26 -3.74 -21.29
C TYR A 108 2.13 -2.24 -21.06
N ASP A 109 3.19 -1.60 -20.56
CA ASP A 109 3.23 -0.17 -20.29
C ASP A 109 4.61 0.42 -20.65
N PRO A 110 4.73 1.26 -21.69
CA PRO A 110 6.00 1.85 -22.09
C PRO A 110 6.58 2.82 -21.05
N TYR A 111 5.79 3.21 -20.04
CA TYR A 111 6.22 4.08 -18.95
C TYR A 111 6.46 3.33 -17.64
N ALA A 112 6.37 2.00 -17.64
CA ALA A 112 6.46 1.20 -16.42
C ALA A 112 7.69 1.58 -15.56
N VAL A 113 7.45 1.77 -14.26
CA VAL A 113 8.51 2.03 -13.28
C VAL A 113 8.49 0.90 -12.25
N LYS A 114 9.59 0.15 -12.19
CA LYS A 114 9.82 -0.90 -11.19
C LYS A 114 10.08 -0.25 -9.83
N VAL A 115 9.55 -0.89 -8.79
CA VAL A 115 9.93 -0.61 -7.41
C VAL A 115 10.95 -1.66 -7.01
N MET A 116 12.17 -1.22 -6.71
CA MET A 116 13.30 -2.07 -6.36
C MET A 116 13.61 -1.95 -4.87
N GLY A 117 13.96 -3.07 -4.24
CA GLY A 117 14.46 -3.13 -2.87
C GLY A 117 15.91 -3.58 -2.88
N SER A 118 16.71 -3.06 -1.95
CA SER A 118 18.10 -3.51 -1.77
C SER A 118 18.54 -3.50 -0.32
N ALA A 119 19.41 -4.42 0.06
CA ALA A 119 20.05 -4.49 1.36
C ALA A 119 21.32 -5.36 1.31
N MET A 120 22.22 -5.20 2.28
CA MET A 120 23.39 -6.06 2.45
C MET A 120 23.02 -7.30 3.28
N ILE A 121 23.23 -8.49 2.71
CA ILE A 121 23.01 -9.78 3.39
C ILE A 121 24.29 -10.60 3.24
N ASP A 122 24.87 -11.02 4.37
CA ASP A 122 26.13 -11.78 4.43
C ASP A 122 27.27 -11.14 3.61
N GLY A 123 27.35 -9.81 3.66
CA GLY A 123 28.37 -9.03 2.92
C GLY A 123 28.09 -8.84 1.43
N ASN A 124 26.94 -9.31 0.92
CA ASN A 124 26.56 -9.15 -0.49
C ASN A 124 25.39 -8.19 -0.63
N LEU A 125 25.45 -7.30 -1.64
CA LEU A 125 24.32 -6.46 -2.00
C LEU A 125 23.27 -7.32 -2.72
N ILE A 126 22.13 -7.52 -2.08
CA ILE A 126 20.97 -8.18 -2.70
C ILE A 126 20.04 -7.09 -3.22
N VAL A 127 19.63 -7.23 -4.48
CA VAL A 127 18.71 -6.32 -5.17
C VAL A 127 17.57 -7.13 -5.73
N GLU A 128 16.34 -6.78 -5.37
CA GLU A 128 15.14 -7.49 -5.79
C GLU A 128 14.09 -6.51 -6.30
N GLN A 129 13.33 -6.93 -7.31
CA GLN A 129 12.14 -6.21 -7.70
C GLN A 129 11.02 -6.53 -6.70
N LEU A 130 10.35 -5.49 -6.19
CA LEU A 130 9.25 -5.60 -5.22
C LEU A 130 7.87 -5.39 -5.88
N GLY A 131 7.83 -4.75 -7.05
CA GLY A 131 6.61 -4.53 -7.82
C GLY A 131 6.79 -3.45 -8.87
N PHE A 132 5.71 -2.71 -9.14
CA PHE A 132 5.69 -1.55 -10.02
C PHE A 132 4.92 -0.40 -9.38
N LEU A 133 5.15 0.81 -9.87
CA LEU A 133 4.23 1.93 -9.64
C LEU A 133 2.91 1.68 -10.40
N SER A 134 1.83 2.32 -9.96
CA SER A 134 0.60 2.33 -10.77
C SER A 134 0.86 2.95 -12.15
N LYS A 135 0.04 2.55 -13.13
CA LYS A 135 0.13 3.02 -14.52
C LYS A 135 0.00 4.55 -14.62
N ASP A 136 -0.90 5.12 -13.84
CA ASP A 136 -1.18 6.56 -13.86
C ASP A 136 0.00 7.37 -13.32
N ILE A 137 0.57 6.95 -12.19
CA ILE A 137 1.76 7.59 -11.63
C ILE A 137 2.97 7.41 -12.55
N SER A 138 3.14 6.22 -13.12
CA SER A 138 4.20 5.94 -14.10
C SER A 138 4.12 6.88 -15.32
N LYS A 139 2.91 7.10 -15.84
CA LYS A 139 2.64 8.01 -16.95
C LYS A 139 2.93 9.47 -16.59
N ASP A 140 2.56 9.91 -15.39
CA ASP A 140 2.84 11.28 -14.91
C ASP A 140 4.35 11.54 -14.73
N LEU A 141 5.13 10.49 -14.42
CA LEU A 141 6.58 10.56 -14.19
C LEU A 141 7.42 10.20 -15.42
N LYS A 142 6.82 9.98 -16.59
CA LYS A 142 7.53 9.54 -17.81
C LYS A 142 8.73 10.41 -18.19
N ASP A 143 8.64 11.72 -17.94
CA ASP A 143 9.65 12.73 -18.29
C ASP A 143 10.71 12.94 -17.20
N GLU A 144 10.53 12.33 -16.02
CA GLU A 144 11.45 12.49 -14.87
C GLU A 144 12.61 11.51 -14.97
N ASN A 145 13.83 12.01 -14.96
CA ASN A 145 15.05 11.19 -15.09
C ASN A 145 15.65 10.80 -13.74
N GLU A 146 15.35 11.55 -12.69
CA GLU A 146 15.85 11.32 -11.33
C GLU A 146 14.66 11.08 -10.41
N LEU A 147 14.43 9.81 -10.10
CA LEU A 147 13.38 9.31 -9.23
C LEU A 147 14.02 8.62 -8.02
N ASP A 148 13.41 8.80 -6.86
CA ASP A 148 13.76 8.07 -5.65
C ASP A 148 12.47 7.68 -4.93
N ALA A 149 12.57 6.73 -4.00
CA ALA A 149 11.45 6.29 -3.20
C ALA A 149 11.85 6.12 -1.73
N ARG A 150 10.86 6.16 -0.86
CA ARG A 150 11.02 5.79 0.54
C ARG A 150 9.92 4.81 0.93
N PRO A 151 10.22 3.75 1.70
CA PRO A 151 9.18 2.96 2.34
C PRO A 151 8.27 3.88 3.17
N HIS A 152 6.98 3.57 3.19
CA HIS A 152 6.01 4.27 4.02
C HIS A 152 5.30 3.30 4.94
N SER A 153 4.58 2.32 4.38
CA SER A 153 3.85 1.34 5.17
C SER A 153 3.76 0.00 4.48
N VAL A 154 3.55 -1.05 5.28
CA VAL A 154 3.44 -2.43 4.79
C VAL A 154 2.39 -3.20 5.59
N TYR A 155 1.58 -4.00 4.89
CA TYR A 155 0.80 -5.08 5.44
C TYR A 155 1.57 -6.38 5.24
N LEU A 156 2.01 -7.01 6.31
CA LEU A 156 2.78 -8.25 6.25
C LEU A 156 1.88 -9.44 5.82
N PRO A 157 2.37 -10.35 4.97
CA PRO A 157 1.64 -11.54 4.53
C PRO A 157 1.64 -12.63 5.61
N VAL A 158 1.03 -12.37 6.76
CA VAL A 158 0.94 -13.31 7.87
C VAL A 158 -0.52 -13.67 8.14
N GLN A 159 -0.76 -14.92 8.52
CA GLN A 159 -2.10 -15.42 8.88
C GLN A 159 -3.17 -15.25 7.78
N GLY A 160 -2.78 -15.36 6.51
CA GLY A 160 -3.69 -15.22 5.37
C GLY A 160 -4.00 -13.77 4.97
N ASN A 161 -3.38 -12.79 5.60
CA ASN A 161 -3.49 -11.40 5.18
C ASN A 161 -2.74 -11.16 3.86
N ASN A 162 -3.28 -10.27 3.03
CA ASN A 162 -2.67 -9.92 1.76
C ASN A 162 -1.47 -8.99 1.98
N TYR A 163 -0.34 -9.33 1.35
CA TYR A 163 0.81 -8.43 1.29
C TYR A 163 0.45 -7.14 0.55
N GLY A 164 0.77 -6.01 1.18
CA GLY A 164 0.61 -4.70 0.57
C GLY A 164 1.76 -3.78 0.96
N LEU A 165 2.41 -3.15 -0.02
CA LEU A 165 3.49 -2.19 0.20
C LEU A 165 3.06 -0.81 -0.30
N ARG A 166 3.29 0.21 0.52
CA ARG A 166 3.11 1.62 0.17
C ARG A 166 4.42 2.38 0.30
N ILE A 167 4.67 3.29 -0.64
CA ILE A 167 5.90 4.09 -0.71
C ILE A 167 5.61 5.57 -0.93
N ASN A 168 6.54 6.41 -0.49
CA ASN A 168 6.58 7.81 -0.90
C ASN A 168 7.46 7.93 -2.15
N ILE A 169 6.97 8.61 -3.19
CA ILE A 169 7.72 8.86 -4.42
C ILE A 169 8.31 10.25 -4.36
N LEU A 170 9.61 10.32 -4.63
CA LEU A 170 10.39 11.54 -4.60
C LEU A 170 10.86 11.90 -6.02
N THR A 171 10.78 13.20 -6.33
CA THR A 171 11.35 13.80 -7.54
C THR A 171 12.30 14.91 -7.14
N ARG A 172 13.23 15.29 -8.02
CA ARG A 172 14.10 16.43 -7.74
C ARG A 172 13.32 17.73 -7.62
N SER A 173 13.67 18.52 -6.61
CA SER A 173 13.09 19.84 -6.37
C SER A 173 13.40 20.79 -7.52
N GLN A 174 12.55 21.80 -7.73
CA GLN A 174 12.77 22.79 -8.79
C GLN A 174 14.07 23.56 -8.56
N ARG A 175 14.42 23.80 -7.29
CA ARG A 175 15.68 24.44 -6.90
C ARG A 175 16.88 23.62 -7.40
N TYR A 176 16.86 22.31 -7.17
CA TYR A 176 17.90 21.41 -7.67
C TYR A 176 17.95 21.43 -9.20
N LYS A 177 16.80 21.24 -9.87
CA LYS A 177 16.72 21.23 -11.33
C LYS A 177 17.26 22.52 -11.95
N ASN A 178 16.91 23.68 -11.39
CA ASN A 178 17.44 24.97 -11.83
C ASN A 178 18.95 25.11 -11.59
N LYS A 179 19.47 24.57 -10.48
CA LYS A 179 20.91 24.59 -10.18
C LYS A 179 21.71 23.72 -11.16
N VAL A 180 21.20 22.55 -11.53
CA VAL A 180 21.91 21.58 -12.38
C VAL A 180 21.71 21.86 -13.87
N HIS A 181 20.49 22.20 -14.29
CA HIS A 181 20.11 22.37 -15.70
C HIS A 181 19.89 23.82 -16.13
N GLY A 182 20.02 24.79 -15.20
CA GLY A 182 19.83 26.20 -15.50
C GLY A 182 18.41 26.52 -16.02
N LYS A 183 18.34 27.38 -17.04
CA LYS A 183 17.07 27.81 -17.66
C LYS A 183 16.34 26.70 -18.45
N GLN A 184 17.01 25.57 -18.72
CA GLN A 184 16.43 24.43 -19.45
C GLN A 184 15.73 23.43 -18.51
N ALA A 185 15.71 23.71 -17.20
CA ALA A 185 15.05 22.86 -16.22
C ALA A 185 13.55 22.71 -16.53
N LYS A 186 13.12 21.46 -16.81
CA LYS A 186 11.70 21.13 -16.90
C LYS A 186 11.01 21.42 -15.55
N PRO A 187 9.77 21.93 -15.57
CA PRO A 187 8.99 22.09 -14.34
C PRO A 187 8.70 20.72 -13.71
N ILE A 188 8.53 20.68 -12.39
CA ILE A 188 8.06 19.47 -11.71
C ILE A 188 6.68 19.08 -12.28
N PRO A 189 6.46 17.79 -12.63
CA PRO A 189 5.17 17.31 -13.07
C PRO A 189 4.12 17.62 -12.00
N LYS A 190 2.96 18.07 -12.46
CA LYS A 190 1.78 18.19 -11.60
C LYS A 190 1.06 16.86 -11.70
N LYS A 191 0.85 16.20 -10.55
CA LYS A 191 -0.05 15.05 -10.48
C LYS A 191 -1.38 15.45 -11.10
N ASP A 192 -1.88 14.67 -12.06
CA ASP A 192 -3.16 14.97 -12.67
C ASP A 192 -4.24 14.88 -11.57
N LYS A 193 -4.84 16.02 -11.24
CA LYS A 193 -5.85 16.11 -10.18
C LYS A 193 -7.20 15.52 -10.62
N ASN A 194 -7.35 15.23 -11.91
CA ASN A 194 -8.58 14.72 -12.49
C ASN A 194 -8.61 13.18 -12.56
N ILE A 195 -7.60 12.50 -12.01
CA ILE A 195 -7.66 11.06 -11.79
C ILE A 195 -8.22 10.89 -10.37
N PRO A 196 -9.49 10.49 -10.21
CA PRO A 196 -10.00 10.12 -8.91
C PRO A 196 -9.10 9.01 -8.36
N PRO A 197 -8.68 9.05 -7.08
CA PRO A 197 -7.84 8.01 -6.53
C PRO A 197 -8.47 6.63 -6.81
N GLN A 198 -7.80 5.77 -7.59
CA GLN A 198 -8.28 4.44 -8.02
C GLN A 198 -8.51 3.43 -6.88
N ILE A 199 -8.50 3.89 -5.62
CA ILE A 199 -9.01 3.12 -4.48
C ILE A 199 -10.54 3.29 -4.38
N MET A 200 -11.13 4.23 -5.12
CA MET A 200 -12.53 4.62 -5.01
C MET A 200 -13.52 3.52 -5.35
N ASP A 201 -13.36 2.65 -6.34
CA ASP A 201 -14.52 1.86 -6.79
C ASP A 201 -15.13 0.99 -5.68
N LYS A 202 -14.30 0.30 -4.88
CA LYS A 202 -14.81 -0.50 -3.74
C LYS A 202 -15.10 0.36 -2.50
N GLU A 203 -14.31 1.41 -2.28
CA GLU A 203 -14.51 2.33 -1.15
C GLU A 203 -15.80 3.15 -1.30
N GLU A 204 -16.15 3.50 -2.53
CA GLU A 204 -17.32 4.25 -2.96
C GLU A 204 -18.55 3.35 -3.02
N GLU A 205 -18.42 2.09 -3.45
CA GLU A 205 -19.49 1.08 -3.30
C GLU A 205 -19.86 0.88 -1.82
N ASN A 206 -18.88 0.62 -0.93
CA ASN A 206 -19.16 0.46 0.50
C ASN A 206 -19.75 1.76 1.12
N PHE A 207 -19.23 2.92 0.71
CA PHE A 207 -19.76 4.20 1.15
C PHE A 207 -21.21 4.42 0.68
N GLN A 208 -21.54 4.04 -0.55
CA GLN A 208 -22.88 4.20 -1.09
C GLN A 208 -23.89 3.36 -0.30
N THR A 209 -23.54 2.12 0.05
CA THR A 209 -24.41 1.26 0.89
C THR A 209 -24.68 1.92 2.25
N ILE A 210 -23.65 2.47 2.90
CA ILE A 210 -23.82 3.23 4.16
C ILE A 210 -24.71 4.45 3.94
N TYR A 211 -24.48 5.20 2.85
CA TYR A 211 -25.25 6.39 2.53
C TYR A 211 -26.75 6.09 2.33
N ASP A 212 -27.05 4.98 1.65
CA ASP A 212 -28.42 4.55 1.36
C ASP A 212 -29.20 4.19 2.64
N GLU A 213 -28.55 3.61 3.67
CA GLU A 213 -29.17 3.40 5.00
C GLU A 213 -29.58 4.74 5.64
N PHE A 214 -28.75 5.78 5.52
CA PHE A 214 -29.08 7.11 6.04
C PHE A 214 -30.11 7.85 5.18
N GLU A 215 -30.43 7.39 3.97
CA GLU A 215 -31.55 7.86 3.16
C GLU A 215 -32.89 7.25 3.59
N ASP A 216 -32.88 6.08 4.22
CA ASP A 216 -34.07 5.45 4.80
C ASP A 216 -34.60 6.25 6.01
N PHE A 217 -35.91 6.53 6.04
CA PHE A 217 -36.57 7.22 7.13
C PHE A 217 -36.69 6.35 8.38
N ASP A 218 -37.02 5.07 8.23
CA ASP A 218 -37.26 4.17 9.34
C ASP A 218 -35.95 3.89 10.10
N PHE A 219 -34.83 3.78 9.37
CA PHE A 219 -33.50 3.69 9.94
C PHE A 219 -33.17 4.93 10.80
N ARG A 220 -33.38 6.13 10.26
CA ARG A 220 -33.11 7.38 10.98
C ARG A 220 -33.98 7.56 12.23
N ASP A 221 -35.25 7.20 12.12
CA ASP A 221 -36.20 7.25 13.24
C ASP A 221 -35.81 6.26 14.34
N TYR A 222 -35.41 5.03 13.96
CA TYR A 222 -34.91 4.02 14.89
C TYR A 222 -33.72 4.51 15.73
N TYR A 223 -32.77 5.21 15.10
CA TYR A 223 -31.62 5.79 15.80
C TYR A 223 -31.88 7.17 16.42
N GLY A 224 -33.07 7.74 16.23
CA GLY A 224 -33.44 9.07 16.74
C GLY A 224 -32.53 10.17 16.20
N ILE A 225 -32.23 10.16 14.90
CA ILE A 225 -31.37 11.17 14.26
C ILE A 225 -32.04 11.85 13.06
N LYS A 226 -31.71 13.13 12.85
CA LYS A 226 -32.01 13.88 11.62
C LYS A 226 -31.15 13.35 10.47
N LYS A 227 -31.61 13.56 9.24
CA LYS A 227 -30.86 13.20 8.02
C LYS A 227 -29.51 13.92 7.97
N PRO A 228 -28.37 13.21 8.06
CA PRO A 228 -27.04 13.82 7.90
C PRO A 228 -26.78 14.15 6.43
N SER A 229 -25.87 15.09 6.16
CA SER A 229 -25.39 15.33 4.79
C SER A 229 -24.38 14.27 4.36
N GLU A 230 -24.32 13.94 3.06
CA GLU A 230 -23.33 13.01 2.48
C GLU A 230 -21.89 13.32 2.96
N LYS A 231 -21.52 14.61 2.94
CA LYS A 231 -20.20 15.06 3.38
C LYS A 231 -19.92 14.73 4.84
N MET A 232 -20.92 14.78 5.71
CA MET A 232 -20.77 14.41 7.13
C MET A 232 -20.62 12.91 7.30
N ILE A 233 -21.36 12.10 6.52
CA ILE A 233 -21.21 10.64 6.51
C ILE A 233 -19.78 10.28 6.07
N LYS A 234 -19.29 10.86 4.95
CA LYS A 234 -17.91 10.66 4.48
C LYS A 234 -16.88 11.00 5.56
N GLN A 235 -17.10 12.11 6.27
CA GLN A 235 -16.22 12.53 7.36
C GLN A 235 -16.25 11.55 8.54
N ALA A 236 -17.43 11.08 8.96
CA ALA A 236 -17.57 10.10 10.04
C ALA A 236 -16.88 8.77 9.69
N VAL A 237 -17.13 8.25 8.48
CA VAL A 237 -16.47 7.05 7.94
C VAL A 237 -14.94 7.20 7.93
N THR A 238 -14.44 8.34 7.44
CA THR A 238 -13.00 8.63 7.41
C THR A 238 -12.39 8.65 8.82
N ILE A 239 -13.09 9.22 9.81
CA ILE A 239 -12.64 9.21 11.20
C ILE A 239 -12.55 7.78 11.73
N LEU A 240 -13.56 6.95 11.49
CA LEU A 240 -13.56 5.55 11.92
C LEU A 240 -12.42 4.74 11.28
N VAL A 241 -12.15 4.95 9.99
CA VAL A 241 -11.00 4.33 9.31
C VAL A 241 -9.68 4.76 9.97
N ASN A 242 -9.53 6.04 10.29
CA ASN A 242 -8.35 6.57 10.98
C ASN A 242 -8.23 6.07 12.44
N GLU A 243 -9.35 5.70 13.07
CA GLU A 243 -9.38 5.00 14.37
C GLU A 243 -9.07 3.50 14.24
N GLY A 244 -8.75 3.01 13.04
CA GLY A 244 -8.34 1.64 12.77
C GLY A 244 -9.49 0.67 12.48
N MET A 245 -10.68 1.18 12.17
CA MET A 245 -11.78 0.35 11.65
C MET A 245 -11.49 -0.02 10.19
N LEU A 246 -11.65 -1.30 9.83
CA LEU A 246 -11.55 -1.72 8.43
C LEU A 246 -12.76 -1.21 7.67
N GLN A 247 -12.56 -0.73 6.45
CA GLN A 247 -13.64 -0.12 5.66
C GLN A 247 -14.77 -1.10 5.32
N ASP A 248 -14.44 -2.38 5.14
CA ASP A 248 -15.43 -3.44 4.91
C ASP A 248 -16.30 -3.71 6.16
N ASP A 249 -15.81 -3.41 7.38
CA ASP A 249 -16.53 -3.65 8.64
C ASP A 249 -17.43 -2.46 9.04
N ILE A 250 -17.35 -1.32 8.35
CA ILE A 250 -18.06 -0.09 8.74
C ILE A 250 -19.56 -0.25 8.57
N TYR A 251 -19.99 -0.93 7.49
CA TYR A 251 -21.40 -1.20 7.25
C TYR A 251 -22.00 -2.09 8.35
N ASP A 252 -21.27 -3.15 8.74
CA ASP A 252 -21.68 -4.06 9.81
C ASP A 252 -21.70 -3.40 11.20
N GLN A 253 -21.07 -2.22 11.33
CA GLN A 253 -21.01 -1.42 12.56
C GLN A 253 -21.61 -0.02 12.34
N ILE A 254 -22.73 0.05 11.62
CA ILE A 254 -23.39 1.31 11.27
C ILE A 254 -23.73 2.17 12.51
N GLU A 255 -23.95 1.56 13.68
CA GLU A 255 -24.16 2.28 14.95
C GLU A 255 -22.97 3.18 15.29
N ARG A 256 -21.74 2.74 14.99
CA ARG A 256 -20.52 3.52 15.22
C ARG A 256 -20.48 4.74 14.30
N VAL A 257 -21.01 4.62 13.09
CA VAL A 257 -21.17 5.77 12.17
C VAL A 257 -22.18 6.76 12.74
N VAL A 258 -23.30 6.28 13.29
CA VAL A 258 -24.30 7.11 13.97
C VAL A 258 -23.69 7.84 15.19
N GLU A 259 -22.96 7.13 16.05
CA GLU A 259 -22.25 7.71 17.19
C GLU A 259 -21.34 8.86 16.74
N LYS A 260 -20.52 8.62 15.71
CA LYS A 260 -19.61 9.65 15.18
C LYS A 260 -20.32 10.82 14.53
N LEU A 261 -21.45 10.60 13.87
CA LEU A 261 -22.26 11.70 13.33
C LEU A 261 -22.79 12.61 14.45
N ILE A 262 -23.25 12.04 15.56
CA ILE A 262 -23.73 12.80 16.73
C ILE A 262 -22.56 13.53 17.42
N GLU A 263 -21.39 12.90 17.55
CA GLU A 263 -20.19 13.57 18.05
C GLU A 263 -19.79 14.78 17.19
N ILE A 264 -19.83 14.65 15.85
CA ILE A 264 -19.50 15.73 14.92
C ILE A 264 -20.53 16.86 14.98
N LYS A 265 -21.82 16.52 15.10
CA LYS A 265 -22.92 17.49 15.14
C LYS A 265 -24.04 17.03 16.08
N PRO A 266 -23.99 17.42 17.37
CA PRO A 266 -24.95 16.99 18.37
C PRO A 266 -26.42 17.29 18.01
N ASP A 267 -26.66 18.39 17.29
CA ASP A 267 -28.00 18.80 16.82
C ASP A 267 -28.69 17.79 15.87
N LEU A 268 -27.97 16.77 15.40
CA LEU A 268 -28.57 15.67 14.66
C LEU A 268 -29.46 14.80 15.54
N LYS A 269 -29.22 14.71 16.84
CA LYS A 269 -30.06 13.90 17.73
C LYS A 269 -31.46 14.51 17.84
N LEU A 270 -32.48 13.67 17.77
CA LEU A 270 -33.86 14.02 18.03
C LEU A 270 -34.13 13.87 19.53
N ASP A 271 -34.78 14.88 20.12
CA ASP A 271 -35.27 14.82 21.49
C ASP A 271 -36.57 14.01 21.47
N HIS A 272 -36.48 12.72 21.80
CA HIS A 272 -37.65 11.86 22.04
C HIS A 272 -38.09 11.94 23.51
#